data_AF-A0A5J9SGY4-F1
#
_entry.id   AF-A0A5J9SGY4-F1
#
_cell.length_a   1.000
_cell.length_b   1.000
_cell.length_c   1.000
_cell.angle_alpha   90.00
_cell.angle_beta   90.00
_cell.angle_gamma   90.00
#
_symmetry.space_group_name_H-M   'P 1'
#
loop_
_entity.id
_entity.type
_entity.pdbx_description
1 polymer ?
#
loop_
_entity_poly.entity_id
_entity_poly.type
_entity_poly.pdbx_seq_one_letter_code
_entity_poly.pdbx_strand_id
1 'polypeptide(L)'
;MASPDLPAMILTLLALLCAGAGAVEILSNSHRETCVRDSDHLSCDQKIVVNAAVPSGSSGAEASVVANIAETAVDNNTGTKETKYIRDPPVDVTISKSAVYAAYDLVYLRDVAYKPVDETRKCEPDAGADVVQSLPATVSAHHLVA
;
A
#
# COMPACT_ATOMS: atom_id res chain seq x y z
N MET A 1 -16.09 30.66 34.56
CA MET A 1 -14.80 30.21 34.00
C MET A 1 -14.64 28.75 34.42
N ALA A 2 -15.05 27.82 33.57
CA ALA A 2 -14.98 26.39 33.87
C ALA A 2 -13.52 25.95 33.71
N SER A 3 -12.94 25.39 34.77
CA SER A 3 -11.63 24.75 34.72
C SER A 3 -11.71 23.55 33.78
N PRO A 4 -10.74 23.37 32.86
CA PRO A 4 -10.76 22.22 31.97
C PRO A 4 -10.58 20.94 32.79
N ASP A 5 -11.51 20.00 32.61
CA ASP A 5 -11.46 18.68 33.24
C ASP A 5 -10.16 17.96 32.83
N LEU A 6 -9.31 17.67 33.82
CA LEU A 6 -8.05 16.94 33.68
C LEU A 6 -8.14 15.69 32.77
N PRO A 7 -9.19 14.85 32.83
CA PRO A 7 -9.31 13.70 31.91
C PRO A 7 -9.55 14.10 30.45
N ALA A 8 -10.28 15.19 30.19
CA ALA A 8 -10.53 15.67 28.82
C ALA A 8 -9.24 16.19 28.18
N MET A 9 -8.37 16.82 28.97
CA MET A 9 -7.05 17.28 28.55
C MET A 9 -6.11 16.11 28.21
N ILE A 10 -6.14 15.03 28.99
CA ILE A 10 -5.33 13.83 28.73
C ILE A 10 -5.80 13.13 27.45
N LEU A 11 -7.12 13.01 27.23
CA LEU A 11 -7.68 12.42 26.01
C LEU A 11 -7.33 13.23 24.75
N THR A 12 -7.36 14.57 24.83
CA THR A 12 -6.95 15.42 23.70
C THR A 12 -5.45 15.33 23.42
N LEU A 13 -4.62 15.24 24.47
CA LEU A 13 -3.18 15.06 24.30
C LEU A 13 -2.85 13.71 23.64
N LEU A 14 -3.50 12.61 24.07
CA LEU A 14 -3.34 11.29 23.46
C LEU A 14 -3.79 11.28 22.00
N ALA A 15 -4.89 11.97 21.67
CA ALA A 15 -5.36 12.08 20.29
C ALA A 15 -4.37 12.83 19.39
N LEU A 16 -3.71 13.89 19.90
CA LEU A 16 -2.64 14.57 19.18
C LEU A 16 -1.39 13.69 18.99
N LEU A 17 -1.03 12.88 19.99
CA LEU A 17 0.09 11.94 19.91
C LEU A 17 -0.17 10.80 18.89
N CYS A 18 -1.42 10.37 18.74
CA CYS A 18 -1.81 9.39 17.71
C CYS A 18 -1.90 9.99 16.30
N ALA A 19 -2.02 11.31 16.16
CA ALA A 19 -2.02 12.00 14.86
C ALA A 19 -0.60 12.16 14.28
N GLY A 20 0.31 11.25 14.61
CA GLY A 20 1.70 11.26 14.20
C GLY A 20 1.83 11.33 12.68
N ALA A 21 2.11 12.53 12.17
CA ALA A 21 2.73 12.71 10.88
C ALA A 21 4.13 12.10 11.01
N GLY A 22 4.27 10.84 10.63
CA GLY A 22 5.59 10.26 10.45
C GLY A 22 6.34 11.13 9.44
N ALA A 23 7.56 11.54 9.78
CA ALA A 23 8.48 12.09 8.80
C ALA A 23 9.30 10.97 8.17
N VAL A 24 9.86 11.21 6.99
CA VAL A 24 10.87 10.31 6.43
C VAL A 24 12.12 10.36 7.31
N GLU A 25 12.62 9.20 7.72
CA GLU A 25 13.80 9.09 8.59
C GLU A 25 14.89 8.24 7.94
N ILE A 26 16.14 8.74 7.94
CA ILE A 26 17.29 7.98 7.45
C ILE A 26 17.80 7.09 8.58
N LEU A 27 17.67 5.77 8.41
CA LEU A 27 18.07 4.77 9.40
C LEU A 27 19.57 4.45 9.32
N SER A 28 20.12 4.44 8.11
CA SER A 28 21.55 4.23 7.90
C SER A 28 22.03 4.80 6.58
N ASN A 29 23.30 5.21 6.57
CA ASN A 29 24.04 5.58 5.37
C ASN A 29 25.39 4.88 5.43
N SER A 30 25.72 4.12 4.38
CA SER A 30 26.94 3.34 4.32
C SER A 30 27.53 3.35 2.91
N HIS A 31 28.85 3.24 2.85
CA HIS A 31 29.56 3.04 1.59
C HIS A 31 29.95 1.57 1.46
N ARG A 32 29.54 0.93 0.37
CA ARG A 32 29.71 -0.51 0.19
C ARG A 32 30.15 -0.84 -1.23
N GLU A 33 31.19 -1.64 -1.34
CA GLU A 33 31.56 -2.28 -2.60
C GLU A 33 30.57 -3.42 -2.89
N THR A 34 29.95 -3.36 -4.06
CA THR A 34 28.99 -4.37 -4.52
C THR A 34 29.54 -5.03 -5.77
N CYS A 35 29.81 -6.33 -5.68
CA CYS A 35 30.31 -7.11 -6.80
C CYS A 35 29.17 -7.95 -7.40
N VAL A 36 28.97 -7.82 -8.71
CA VAL A 36 28.07 -8.67 -9.48
C VAL A 36 28.93 -9.65 -10.28
N ARG A 37 28.69 -10.94 -10.08
CA ARG A 37 29.32 -11.98 -10.88
C ARG A 37 28.44 -12.27 -12.09
N ASP A 38 28.97 -11.99 -13.27
CA ASP A 38 28.39 -12.45 -14.53
C ASP A 38 29.25 -13.58 -15.07
N SER A 39 28.74 -14.81 -14.95
CA SER A 39 29.42 -16.04 -15.37
C SER A 39 30.83 -16.15 -14.75
N ASP A 40 31.88 -15.81 -15.52
CA ASP A 40 33.29 -15.88 -15.11
C ASP A 40 33.92 -14.51 -14.82
N HIS A 41 33.19 -13.42 -15.02
CA HIS A 41 33.64 -12.06 -14.75
C HIS A 41 33.01 -11.51 -13.47
N LEU A 42 33.82 -10.88 -12.61
CA LEU A 42 33.35 -10.19 -11.41
C LEU A 42 33.48 -8.69 -11.63
N SER A 43 32.35 -7.98 -11.70
CA SER A 43 32.32 -6.51 -11.78
C SER A 43 31.99 -5.93 -10.41
N CYS A 44 32.92 -5.19 -9.81
CA CYS A 44 32.75 -4.55 -8.52
C CYS A 44 32.62 -3.04 -8.67
N ASP A 45 31.59 -2.46 -8.05
CA ASP A 45 31.36 -1.02 -8.03
C ASP A 45 31.23 -0.53 -6.59
N GLN A 46 31.73 0.68 -6.33
CA GLN A 46 31.51 1.34 -5.05
C GLN A 46 30.17 2.07 -5.05
N LYS A 47 29.32 1.78 -4.06
CA LYS A 47 27.94 2.30 -3.98
C LYS A 47 27.68 2.92 -2.62
N ILE A 48 26.84 3.95 -2.61
CA ILE A 48 26.25 4.51 -1.39
C ILE A 48 24.92 3.80 -1.17
N VAL A 49 24.75 3.16 -0.01
CA VAL A 49 23.52 2.47 0.37
C VAL A 49 22.88 3.23 1.52
N VAL A 50 21.68 3.74 1.28
CA VAL A 50 20.87 4.50 2.24
C VAL A 50 19.63 3.68 2.58
N ASN A 51 19.40 3.48 3.88
CA ASN A 51 18.17 2.87 4.38
C ASN A 51 17.30 3.96 5.01
N ALA A 52 16.02 4.02 4.62
CA ALA A 52 15.10 5.05 5.07
C ALA A 52 13.74 4.46 5.46
N ALA A 53 13.16 4.96 6.55
CA ALA A 53 11.79 4.68 6.95
C ALA A 53 10.86 5.72 6.30
N VAL A 54 9.93 5.25 5.47
CA VAL A 54 8.94 6.10 4.79
C VAL A 54 7.54 5.79 5.32
N PRO A 55 6.89 6.75 5.99
CA PRO A 55 5.55 6.59 6.54
C PRO A 55 4.48 6.62 5.44
N SER A 56 3.34 5.99 5.71
CA SER A 56 2.21 5.96 4.78
C SER A 56 1.60 7.36 4.63
N GLY A 57 1.28 7.75 3.40
CA GLY A 57 0.80 9.11 3.10
C GLY A 57 1.89 10.16 2.91
N SER A 58 3.16 9.74 2.85
CA SER A 58 4.30 10.60 2.52
C SER A 58 4.17 11.17 1.10
N SER A 59 4.30 12.49 0.97
CA SER A 59 4.10 13.22 -0.29
C SER A 59 5.39 13.40 -1.10
N GLY A 60 6.54 13.21 -0.45
CA GLY A 60 7.87 13.47 -1.02
C GLY A 60 8.28 14.94 -1.02
N ALA A 61 7.39 15.87 -0.62
CA ALA A 61 7.74 17.29 -0.44
C ALA A 61 8.41 17.56 0.93
N GLU A 62 8.26 16.65 1.88
CA GLU A 62 8.77 16.79 3.23
C GLU A 62 10.30 16.56 3.36
N ALA A 63 10.91 15.82 2.43
CA ALA A 63 12.34 15.52 2.46
C ALA A 63 12.85 15.11 1.06
N SER A 64 14.11 15.45 0.77
CA SER A 64 14.81 14.97 -0.43
C SER A 64 16.23 14.52 -0.14
N VAL A 65 16.70 13.50 -0.87
CA VAL A 65 18.05 12.97 -0.79
C VAL A 65 18.87 13.51 -1.96
N VAL A 66 19.88 14.32 -1.64
CA VAL A 66 20.78 14.93 -2.63
C VAL A 66 22.08 14.11 -2.73
N ALA A 67 22.38 13.58 -3.91
CA ALA A 67 23.59 12.80 -4.16
C ALA A 67 24.58 13.57 -5.05
N ASN A 68 25.81 13.74 -4.56
CA ASN A 68 26.91 14.27 -5.35
C ASN A 68 27.66 13.14 -6.06
N ILE A 69 27.78 13.22 -7.38
CA ILE A 69 28.42 12.20 -8.21
C ILE A 69 29.63 12.84 -8.91
N ALA A 70 30.82 12.30 -8.63
CA ALA A 70 32.07 12.71 -9.25
C ALA A 70 32.52 11.65 -10.27
N GLU A 71 32.79 12.06 -11.51
CA GLU A 71 33.58 11.27 -12.45
C GLU A 71 35.05 11.61 -12.24
N THR A 72 35.88 10.58 -12.19
CA THR A 72 37.32 10.77 -12.37
C THR A 72 37.62 10.50 -13.83
N ALA A 73 37.84 11.55 -14.61
CA ALA A 73 38.34 11.42 -15.96
C ALA A 73 39.86 11.24 -15.88
N VAL A 74 40.38 10.19 -16.51
CA VAL A 74 41.82 10.00 -16.71
C VAL A 74 42.15 10.53 -18.10
N ASP A 75 42.90 11.63 -18.16
CA ASP A 75 43.45 12.10 -19.43
C ASP A 75 44.54 11.11 -19.89
N ASN A 76 44.22 10.29 -20.90
CA ASN A 76 45.14 9.28 -21.44
C ASN A 76 46.45 9.89 -21.99
N ASN A 77 46.48 11.20 -22.26
CA ASN A 77 47.64 11.90 -22.82
C ASN A 77 48.57 12.52 -21.75
N THR A 78 48.05 12.95 -20.61
CA THR A 78 48.83 13.66 -19.58
C THR A 78 48.98 12.85 -18.28
N GLY A 79 48.23 11.76 -18.11
CA GLY A 79 48.24 10.94 -16.89
C GLY A 79 47.67 11.65 -15.67
N THR A 80 47.17 12.88 -15.83
CA THR A 80 46.59 13.68 -14.78
C THR A 80 45.19 13.16 -14.47
N LYS A 81 44.90 12.89 -13.20
CA LYS A 81 43.56 12.56 -12.73
C LYS A 81 42.84 13.86 -12.43
N GLU A 82 41.84 14.19 -13.24
CA GLU A 82 40.97 15.34 -12.97
C GLU A 82 39.61 14.83 -12.49
N THR A 83 39.23 15.23 -11.27
CA THR A 83 37.92 14.93 -10.71
C THR A 83 36.94 15.98 -11.20
N LYS A 84 36.00 15.59 -12.05
CA LYS A 84 34.93 16.46 -12.54
C LYS A 84 33.60 15.95 -12.02
N TYR A 85 32.84 16.82 -11.35
CA TYR A 85 31.48 16.47 -10.94
C TYR A 85 30.60 16.33 -12.19
N ILE A 86 29.95 15.18 -12.32
CA ILE A 86 29.22 14.78 -13.55
C ILE A 86 27.99 15.65 -13.75
N ARG A 87 27.30 15.97 -12.64
CA ARG A 87 26.05 16.71 -12.64
C ARG A 87 26.10 17.82 -11.61
N ASP A 88 26.06 19.03 -12.14
CA ASP A 88 25.70 20.24 -11.43
C ASP A 88 24.37 20.74 -12.04
N PRO A 89 23.24 20.72 -11.32
CA PRO A 89 23.09 20.38 -9.90
C PRO A 89 23.10 18.86 -9.61
N PRO A 90 23.40 18.47 -8.35
CA PRO A 90 23.36 17.08 -7.89
C PRO A 90 21.98 16.43 -8.06
N VAL A 91 21.93 15.10 -8.07
CA VAL A 91 20.68 14.35 -8.25
C VAL A 91 19.84 14.44 -6.98
N ASP A 92 18.61 14.95 -7.11
CA ASP A 92 17.63 15.08 -6.03
C ASP A 92 16.62 13.92 -6.12
N VAL A 93 16.55 13.10 -5.07
CA VAL A 93 15.67 11.92 -4.99
C VAL A 93 14.64 12.12 -3.90
N THR A 94 13.38 12.28 -4.31
CA THR A 94 12.22 12.33 -3.43
C THR A 94 11.50 10.99 -3.38
N ILE A 95 10.99 10.63 -2.21
CA ILE A 95 10.26 9.37 -2.01
C ILE A 95 8.86 9.70 -1.51
N SER A 96 7.84 9.22 -2.22
CA SER A 96 6.44 9.32 -1.80
C SER A 96 5.84 7.94 -1.57
N LYS A 97 4.88 7.85 -0.65
CA LYS A 97 4.20 6.60 -0.31
C LYS A 97 2.72 6.85 -0.11
N SER A 98 1.90 6.15 -0.88
CA SER A 98 0.44 6.24 -0.77
C SER A 98 -0.06 5.76 0.60
N ALA A 99 -1.33 6.06 0.89
CA ALA A 99 -2.01 5.45 2.03
C ALA A 99 -2.04 3.92 1.90
N VAL A 100 -2.03 3.24 3.05
CA VAL A 100 -2.10 1.78 3.13
C VAL A 100 -3.56 1.36 3.32
N TYR A 101 -3.98 0.33 2.61
CA TYR A 101 -5.32 -0.26 2.72
C TYR A 101 -5.22 -1.78 2.83
N ALA A 102 -6.24 -2.39 3.44
CA ALA A 102 -6.41 -3.84 3.45
C ALA A 102 -7.26 -4.27 2.25
N ALA A 103 -6.69 -5.10 1.37
CA ALA A 103 -7.43 -5.73 0.28
C ALA A 103 -7.90 -7.11 0.74
N TYR A 104 -9.19 -7.41 0.51
CA TYR A 104 -9.76 -8.73 0.78
C TYR A 104 -9.99 -9.45 -0.54
N ASP A 105 -9.58 -10.72 -0.60
CA ASP A 105 -9.84 -11.57 -1.75
C ASP A 105 -11.25 -12.17 -1.63
N LEU A 106 -12.17 -11.66 -2.45
CA LEU A 106 -13.58 -12.04 -2.38
C LEU A 106 -13.88 -13.18 -3.35
N VAL A 107 -14.40 -14.28 -2.81
CA VAL A 107 -14.86 -15.43 -3.60
C VAL A 107 -16.37 -15.38 -3.75
N TYR A 108 -16.84 -15.45 -4.99
CA TYR A 108 -18.26 -15.58 -5.29
C TYR A 108 -18.78 -16.96 -4.86
N LEU A 109 -19.82 -16.99 -4.02
CA LEU A 109 -20.46 -18.22 -3.57
C LEU A 109 -21.77 -18.49 -4.31
N ARG A 110 -22.72 -17.56 -4.19
CA ARG A 110 -24.04 -17.64 -4.83
C ARG A 110 -24.78 -16.32 -4.73
N ASP A 111 -25.80 -16.18 -5.57
CA ASP A 111 -26.76 -15.09 -5.49
C ASP A 111 -27.73 -15.27 -4.32
N VAL A 112 -28.14 -14.15 -3.72
CA VAL A 112 -29.16 -14.07 -2.68
C VAL A 112 -30.16 -12.97 -3.03
N ALA A 113 -31.45 -13.27 -2.85
CA ALA A 113 -32.50 -12.28 -3.10
C ALA A 113 -32.43 -11.16 -2.04
N TYR A 114 -32.41 -9.89 -2.49
CA TYR A 114 -32.34 -8.71 -1.62
C TYR A 114 -33.55 -8.62 -0.66
N LYS A 115 -34.75 -8.96 -1.15
CA LYS A 115 -35.98 -8.98 -0.36
C LYS A 115 -36.95 -10.03 -0.92
N PRO A 116 -37.07 -11.22 -0.31
CA PRO A 116 -38.07 -12.19 -0.71
C PRO A 116 -39.47 -11.66 -0.32
N VAL A 117 -40.45 -11.85 -1.21
CA VAL A 117 -41.85 -11.52 -0.96
C VAL A 117 -42.64 -12.81 -0.92
N ASP A 118 -43.32 -13.06 0.19
CA ASP A 118 -44.29 -14.15 0.30
C ASP A 118 -45.63 -13.66 -0.24
N GLU A 119 -45.83 -13.76 -1.56
CA GLU A 119 -47.17 -13.64 -2.14
C GLU A 119 -47.92 -14.98 -2.02
N THR A 120 -48.16 -15.44 -0.79
CA THR A 120 -49.06 -16.59 -0.59
C THR A 120 -50.50 -16.08 -0.57
N ARG A 121 -51.25 -16.26 -1.67
CA ARG A 121 -52.71 -16.40 -1.53
C ARG A 121 -52.95 -17.65 -0.67
N LYS A 122 -53.97 -17.64 0.21
CA LYS A 122 -54.34 -18.79 1.04
C LYS A 122 -54.54 -20.03 0.15
N CYS A 123 -53.51 -20.85 0.03
CA CYS A 123 -53.52 -22.13 -0.64
C CYS A 123 -53.21 -23.17 0.42
N GLU A 124 -54.05 -24.21 0.48
CA GLU A 124 -53.78 -25.38 1.29
C GLU A 124 -52.43 -26.00 0.84
N PRO A 125 -51.62 -26.55 1.76
CA PRO A 125 -50.28 -27.08 1.48
C PRO A 125 -50.22 -28.12 0.33
N ASP A 126 -51.33 -28.77 0.01
CA ASP A 126 -51.45 -29.84 -0.99
C ASP A 126 -52.31 -29.44 -2.21
N ALA A 127 -52.44 -28.13 -2.51
CA ALA A 127 -53.17 -27.68 -3.68
C ALA A 127 -52.46 -28.11 -4.98
N GLY A 128 -53.13 -28.93 -5.79
CA GLY A 128 -52.60 -29.41 -7.07
C GLY A 128 -52.27 -28.27 -8.04
N ALA A 129 -51.34 -28.52 -8.97
CA ALA A 129 -50.80 -27.54 -9.93
C ALA A 129 -51.85 -26.80 -10.77
N ASP A 130 -53.08 -27.33 -10.86
CA ASP A 130 -54.22 -26.72 -11.55
C ASP A 130 -54.82 -25.50 -10.81
N VAL A 131 -54.69 -25.47 -9.47
CA VAL A 131 -55.21 -24.37 -8.62
C VAL A 131 -54.20 -23.22 -8.53
N VAL A 132 -52.92 -23.50 -8.79
CA VAL A 132 -51.81 -22.57 -8.60
C VAL A 132 -51.35 -21.99 -9.94
N GLN A 133 -52.28 -21.37 -10.68
CA GLN A 133 -52.01 -20.79 -12.01
C GLN A 133 -50.91 -19.71 -12.02
N SER A 134 -50.49 -19.18 -10.86
CA SER A 134 -49.47 -18.12 -10.74
C SER A 134 -48.15 -18.54 -10.09
N LEU A 135 -47.95 -19.80 -9.68
CA LEU A 135 -46.64 -20.29 -9.23
C LEU A 135 -46.07 -21.22 -10.30
N PRO A 136 -45.00 -20.83 -11.03
CA PRO A 136 -44.30 -21.78 -11.87
C PRO A 136 -43.73 -22.92 -10.99
N ALA A 137 -43.86 -24.15 -11.46
CA ALA A 137 -43.60 -25.42 -10.77
C ALA A 137 -42.15 -25.64 -10.27
N THR A 138 -41.29 -24.63 -10.28
CA THR A 138 -39.89 -24.70 -9.84
C THR A 138 -39.72 -24.59 -8.32
N VAL A 139 -40.77 -24.27 -7.56
CA VAL A 139 -40.71 -24.18 -6.08
C VAL A 139 -40.73 -25.56 -5.38
N SER A 140 -41.08 -26.65 -6.09
CA SER A 140 -41.22 -27.98 -5.46
C SER A 140 -39.92 -28.79 -5.35
N ALA A 141 -38.81 -28.37 -5.98
CA ALA A 141 -37.61 -29.22 -6.07
C ALA A 141 -36.55 -29.02 -4.96
N HIS A 142 -36.63 -27.97 -4.12
CA HIS A 142 -35.58 -27.66 -3.15
C HIS A 142 -35.85 -28.10 -1.69
N HIS A 143 -36.94 -28.82 -1.43
CA HIS A 143 -37.23 -29.41 -0.11
C HIS A 143 -37.01 -30.93 -0.04
N LEU A 144 -36.31 -31.49 -1.03
CA LEU A 144 -35.89 -32.90 -1.09
C LEU A 144 -34.39 -32.98 -1.38
N VAL A 145 -33.58 -32.42 -0.49
CA VAL A 145 -32.24 -32.94 -0.22
C VAL A 145 -32.16 -33.12 1.28
N ALA A 146 -32.02 -34.39 1.66
CA ALA A 146 -32.01 -34.93 3.02
C ALA A 146 -30.94 -34.33 3.93
#